data_AF-A0A3D9LKC4-F1
#
_entry.id   AF-A0A3D9LKC4-F1
#
_cell.length_a   1.000
_cell.length_b   1.000
_cell.length_c   1.000
_cell.angle_alpha   90.00
_cell.angle_beta   90.00
_cell.angle_gamma   90.00
#
_symmetry.space_group_name_H-M   'P 1'
#
loop_
_entity.id
_entity.type
_entity.pdbx_description
1 polymer ?
#
loop_
_entity_poly.entity_id
_entity_poly.type
_entity_poly.pdbx_seq_one_letter_code
_entity_poly.pdbx_strand_id
1 'polypeptide(L)' 'MSFKTLLAYQKGFDLAMEIFHLAKAFPKSEMFGLSSQMIRF' A
#
# COMPACT_ATOMS: atom_id res chain seq x y z
N MET A 1 3.48 -10.22 23.44
CA MET A 1 3.74 -10.49 22.00
C MET A 1 3.18 -9.34 21.19
N SER A 2 3.93 -8.81 20.22
CA SER A 2 3.49 -7.69 19.37
C SER A 2 2.68 -8.21 18.17
N PHE A 3 1.64 -7.49 17.73
CA PHE A 3 0.91 -7.83 16.49
C PHE A 3 1.83 -7.94 15.27
N LYS A 4 3.00 -7.28 15.30
CA LYS A 4 4.02 -7.33 14.24
C LYS A 4 4.59 -8.74 14.00
N THR A 5 4.48 -9.65 14.97
CA THR A 5 4.95 -11.04 14.81
C THR A 5 3.91 -11.94 14.15
N LEU A 6 2.69 -11.45 13.89
CA LEU A 6 1.66 -12.20 13.18
C LEU A 6 2.03 -12.32 11.70
N LEU A 7 1.97 -13.53 11.15
CA LEU A 7 2.24 -13.79 9.73
C LEU A 7 1.32 -12.96 8.81
N ALA A 8 0.05 -12.82 9.19
CA ALA A 8 -0.92 -12.00 8.46
C ALA A 8 -0.51 -10.52 8.41
N TYR A 9 0.07 -10.00 9.50
CA TYR A 9 0.55 -8.62 9.54
C TYR A 9 1.76 -8.43 8.63
N GLN A 10 2.73 -9.35 8.67
CA GLN A 10 3.92 -9.28 7.81
C GLN A 10 3.54 -9.30 6.34
N LYS A 11 2.72 -10.28 5.92
CA LYS A 11 2.23 -10.39 4.54
C LYS A 11 1.41 -9.18 4.10
N GLY A 12 0.53 -8.66 4.96
CA GLY A 12 -0.28 -7.49 4.66
C GLY A 12 0.57 -6.23 4.51
N PHE A 13 1.59 -6.07 5.35
CA PHE A 13 2.52 -4.94 5.26
C PHE A 13 3.36 -5.00 3.99
N ASP A 14 3.90 -6.17 3.64
CA ASP A 14 4.67 -6.37 2.40
C ASP A 14 3.82 -6.02 1.17
N LEU A 15 2.57 -6.50 1.12
CA LEU A 15 1.63 -6.17 0.05
C LEU A 15 1.31 -4.67 -0.01
N ALA A 16 1.08 -4.02 1.14
CA ALA A 16 0.83 -2.58 1.18
C ALA A 16 2.02 -1.78 0.64
N MET A 17 3.26 -2.23 0.92
CA MET A 17 4.46 -1.61 0.38
C MET A 17 4.57 -1.79 -1.14
N GLU A 18 4.26 -2.97 -1.67
CA GLU A 18 4.22 -3.22 -3.11
C GLU A 18 3.20 -2.29 -3.81
N ILE A 19 1.99 -2.18 -3.26
CA ILE A 19 0.94 -1.29 -3.78
C ILE A 19 1.40 0.17 -3.78
N PHE A 20 2.01 0.62 -2.68
CA PHE A 20 2.54 1.98 -2.57
C PHE A 20 3.61 2.28 -3.62
N HIS A 21 4.54 1.35 -3.85
CA HIS A 21 5.57 1.50 -4.89
C HIS A 21 4.99 1.48 -6.30
N LEU A 22 4.00 0.63 -6.56
CA LEU A 22 3.29 0.58 -7.84
C LEU A 22 2.53 1.88 -8.12
N ALA A 23 1.81 2.41 -7.13
CA ALA A 23 1.01 3.63 -7.27
C ALA A 23 1.86 4.90 -7.53
N LYS A 24 3.16 4.89 -7.17
CA LYS A 24 4.11 5.97 -7.51
C LYS A 24 4.44 6.05 -9.00
N ALA A 25 4.26 4.97 -9.75
CA ALA A 25 4.49 4.96 -11.19
C ALA A 25 3.32 5.57 -11.98
N PHE A 26 2.19 5.88 -11.33
CA PHE A 26 1.00 6.39 -12.01
C PHE A 26 1.19 7.86 -12.42
N PRO A 27 0.47 8.31 -13.47
CA PRO A 27 0.51 9.71 -13.88
C PRO A 27 0.12 10.66 -12.75
N LYS A 28 0.70 11.87 -12.72
CA LYS A 28 0.35 12.89 -11.70
C LYS A 28 -1.14 13.26 -11.68
N SER A 29 -1.85 13.10 -12.80
CA SER A 29 -3.31 13.30 -12.87
C SER A 29 -4.07 12.35 -11.96
N GLU A 30 -3.53 11.16 -11.66
CA GLU A 30 -4.15 10.15 -10.79
C GLU A 30 -3.80 10.30 -9.31
N MET A 31 -2.99 11.31 -8.95
CA MET A 31 -2.52 11.51 -7.58
C MET A 31 -3.66 11.59 -6.56
N PHE A 32 -4.74 12.28 -6.92
CA PHE A 32 -5.96 12.39 -6.09
C PHE A 32 -7.05 11.39 -6.51
N GLY A 33 -6.86 10.69 -7.63
CA GLY A 33 -7.75 9.68 -8.18
C GLY A 33 -7.37 8.28 -7.70
N LEU A 34 -6.95 7.42 -8.63
CA LEU A 34 -6.69 6.01 -8.36
C LEU A 34 -5.55 5.79 -7.34
N SER A 35 -4.47 6.57 -7.41
CA SER A 35 -3.34 6.43 -6.48
C SER A 35 -3.75 6.71 -5.03
N SER A 36 -4.58 7.73 -4.79
CA SER A 36 -5.04 8.07 -3.44
C SER A 36 -5.98 6.99 -2.89
N GLN A 37 -6.85 6.43 -3.75
CA GLN A 37 -7.78 5.38 -3.36
C GLN A 37 -7.04 4.10 -2.98
N MET A 38 -6.04 3.67 -3.76
CA MET A 38 -5.28 2.45 -3.48
C MET A 38 -4.36 2.52 -2.26
N ILE A 39 -3.86 3.72 -1.89
CA ILE A 39 -2.93 3.89 -0.75
C ILE A 39 -3.72 4.12 0.55
N ARG A 40 -4.91 4.72 0.47
CA ARG A 40 -5.69 5.18 1.63
C ARG A 40 -6.79 4.21 2.05
N PHE A 41 -7.35 3.45 1.10
CA PHE A 41 -8.22 2.30 1.39
C PHE A 41 -7.38 1.03 1.55
#